data_AF-A0A2D8G9T9-F1
#
_entry.id   AF-A0A2D8G9T9-F1
#
_cell.length_a   1.000
_cell.length_b   1.000
_cell.length_c   1.000
_cell.angle_alpha   90.00
_cell.angle_beta   90.00
_cell.angle_gamma   90.00
#
_symmetry.space_group_name_H-M   'P 1'
#
loop_
_entity.id
_entity.type
_entity.pdbx_description
1 polymer ?
#
loop_
_entity_poly.entity_id
_entity_poly.type
_entity_poly.pdbx_seq_one_letter_code
_entity_poly.pdbx_strand_id
1 'polypeptide(L)' 'MKKVLVHCTDNDKTVEAEILNYRQGHFLECSINTVKVRMPFMKATNGNQYVGNMAGYEFVTKEIDIGD' A
#
# COMPACT_ATOMS: atom_id res chain seq x y z
N MET A 1 -5.42 9.39 12.78
CA MET A 1 -5.54 8.48 11.62
C MET A 1 -4.12 8.11 11.20
N LYS A 2 -3.79 6.83 11.05
CA LYS A 2 -2.46 6.41 10.59
C LYS A 2 -2.37 6.61 9.07
N LYS A 3 -1.22 7.03 8.58
CA LYS A 3 -0.95 7.30 7.17
C LYS A 3 0.23 6.46 6.71
N VAL A 4 0.24 6.11 5.44
CA VAL A 4 1.32 5.35 4.79
C VAL A 4 1.65 5.97 3.45
N LEU A 5 2.92 5.93 3.07
CA LEU A 5 3.35 6.31 1.73
C LEU A 5 3.23 5.11 0.80
N VAL A 6 2.57 5.32 -0.33
CA VAL A 6 2.35 4.29 -1.35
C VAL A 6 2.95 4.78 -2.66
N HIS A 7 3.81 3.96 -3.25
CA HIS A 7 4.48 4.25 -4.51
C HIS A 7 3.66 3.70 -5.68
N CYS A 8 3.39 4.51 -6.68
CA CYS A 8 2.72 4.10 -7.90
C CYS A 8 3.74 3.74 -8.98
N THR A 9 3.77 2.48 -9.41
CA THR A 9 4.81 1.96 -10.31
C THR A 9 4.63 2.41 -11.77
N ASP A 10 3.40 2.76 -12.18
CA ASP A 10 3.12 3.22 -13.55
C ASP A 10 3.52 4.68 -13.81
N ASN A 11 3.57 5.53 -12.76
CA ASN A 11 3.87 6.95 -12.93
C ASN A 11 4.99 7.47 -12.02
N ASP A 12 5.67 6.57 -11.31
CA ASP A 12 6.83 6.83 -10.44
C ASP A 12 6.56 7.87 -9.33
N LYS A 13 5.29 8.04 -8.92
CA LYS A 13 4.90 8.98 -7.86
C LYS A 13 4.59 8.27 -6.57
N THR A 14 4.99 8.89 -5.46
CA THR A 14 4.57 8.49 -4.12
C THR A 14 3.39 9.34 -3.67
N VAL A 15 2.34 8.69 -3.19
CA VAL A 15 1.13 9.32 -2.65
C VAL A 15 0.94 8.95 -1.19
N GLU A 16 0.37 9.87 -0.42
CA GLU A 16 -0.03 9.59 0.95
C GLU A 16 -1.40 8.91 0.96
N ALA A 17 -1.51 7.80 1.69
CA ALA A 17 -2.74 7.05 1.86
C ALA A 17 -3.11 6.96 3.34
N GLU A 18 -4.41 7.00 3.64
CA GLU A 18 -4.90 6.81 4.99
C GLU A 18 -5.11 5.31 5.27
N ILE A 19 -4.52 4.77 6.33
CA ILE A 19 -4.70 3.37 6.69
C ILE A 19 -6.11 3.19 7.28
N LEU A 20 -6.92 2.35 6.63
CA LEU A 20 -8.26 1.98 7.08
C LEU A 20 -8.23 0.68 7.90
N ASN A 21 -7.42 -0.28 7.47
CA ASN A 21 -7.24 -1.56 8.16
C ASN A 21 -5.87 -2.13 7.79
N TYR A 22 -5.14 -2.67 8.75
CA TYR A 22 -3.84 -3.26 8.52
C TYR A 22 -3.73 -4.60 9.25
N ARG A 23 -3.41 -5.64 8.49
CA ARG A 23 -3.12 -6.97 9.02
C ARG A 23 -1.77 -7.43 8.47
N GLN A 24 -0.76 -7.32 9.32
CA GLN A 24 0.63 -7.72 9.02
C GLN A 24 0.68 -9.13 8.40
N GLY A 25 1.46 -9.31 7.33
CA GLY A 25 1.55 -10.58 6.61
C GLY A 25 0.31 -11.01 5.81
N HIS A 26 -0.78 -10.23 5.80
CA HIS A 26 -2.02 -10.58 5.11
C HIS A 26 -2.49 -9.51 4.11
N PHE A 27 -2.83 -8.31 4.59
CA PHE A 27 -3.30 -7.22 3.73
C PHE A 27 -3.16 -5.84 4.41
N LEU A 28 -3.10 -4.82 3.58
CA LEU A 28 -3.27 -3.41 3.94
C LEU A 28 -4.50 -2.89 3.18
N GLU A 29 -5.46 -2.31 3.88
CA GLU A 29 -6.53 -1.50 3.29
C GLU A 29 -6.25 -0.04 3.59
N CYS A 30 -6.17 0.78 2.55
CA CYS A 30 -5.93 2.21 2.67
C CYS A 30 -6.88 3.01 1.78
N SER A 31 -7.07 4.29 2.11
CA SER A 31 -7.79 5.25 1.30
C SER A 31 -6.79 6.11 0.54
N ILE A 32 -6.77 5.97 -0.80
CA ILE A 32 -5.97 6.78 -1.70
C ILE A 32 -6.92 7.73 -2.42
N ASN A 33 -6.75 9.05 -2.27
CA ASN A 33 -7.65 10.06 -2.86
C ASN A 33 -9.14 9.76 -2.61
N THR A 34 -9.51 9.42 -1.36
CA THR A 34 -10.87 9.06 -0.91
C THR A 34 -11.41 7.71 -1.36
N VAL A 35 -10.65 6.94 -2.15
CA VAL A 35 -11.07 5.61 -2.59
C VAL A 35 -10.33 4.53 -1.82
N LYS A 36 -11.09 3.55 -1.33
CA LYS A 36 -10.56 2.39 -0.64
C LYS A 36 -9.84 1.45 -1.62
N VAL A 37 -8.57 1.18 -1.34
CA VAL A 37 -7.73 0.22 -2.05
C VAL A 37 -7.34 -0.89 -1.07
N ARG A 38 -7.50 -2.14 -1.51
CA ARG A 38 -7.04 -3.31 -0.77
C ARG A 38 -5.77 -3.85 -1.41
N MET A 39 -4.70 -3.85 -0.64
CA MET A 39 -3.36 -4.25 -1.03
C MET A 39 -3.03 -5.59 -0.34
N PRO A 40 -3.18 -6.74 -1.02
CA PRO A 40 -2.70 -8.02 -0.49
C PRO A 40 -1.19 -8.01 -0.20
N PHE A 41 -0.82 -8.77 0.83
CA PHE A 41 0.58 -9.02 1.17
C PHE A 41 1.26 -9.90 0.11
N MET A 42 2.48 -9.52 -0.24
CA MET A 42 3.35 -10.23 -1.15
C MET A 42 4.72 -10.40 -0.50
N LYS A 43 5.13 -11.66 -0.31
CA LYS A 43 6.51 -11.97 0.06
C LYS A 43 7.40 -11.67 -1.13
N ALA A 44 8.46 -10.90 -0.90
CA ALA A 44 9.51 -10.70 -1.89
C ALA A 44 10.87 -10.85 -1.22
N THR A 45 11.86 -11.29 -2.00
CA THR A 45 13.24 -11.49 -1.54
C THR A 45 13.90 -10.19 -1.10
N ASN A 46 13.41 -9.05 -1.59
CA ASN A 46 13.95 -7.72 -1.33
C ASN A 46 13.14 -6.95 -0.27
N GLY A 47 12.39 -7.68 0.56
CA GLY A 47 11.52 -7.14 1.60
C GLY A 47 10.05 -7.36 1.29
N ASN A 48 9.29 -7.74 2.32
CA ASN A 48 7.85 -7.93 2.18
C ASN A 48 7.15 -6.63 1.77
N GLN A 49 6.14 -6.75 0.93
CA GLN A 49 5.44 -5.61 0.36
C GLN A 49 3.93 -5.88 0.26
N TYR A 50 3.19 -4.80 0.09
CA TYR A 50 1.75 -4.82 -0.17
C TYR A 50 1.52 -4.19 -1.53
N VAL A 51 0.79 -4.89 -2.39
CA VAL A 51 0.56 -4.47 -3.77
C VAL A 51 -0.95 -4.37 -4.00
N GLY A 52 -1.43 -3.20 -4.39
CA GLY A 52 -2.82 -2.98 -4.78
C GLY A 52 -2.91 -2.41 -6.19
N ASN A 53 -4.01 -2.67 -6.87
CA ASN A 53 -4.29 -2.04 -8.16
C ASN A 53 -5.59 -1.25 -8.06
N MET A 54 -5.61 -0.07 -8.67
CA MET A 54 -6.80 0.76 -8.71
C MET A 54 -6.77 1.65 -9.96
N ALA A 55 -7.88 1.65 -10.71
CA ALA A 55 -8.04 2.42 -11.94
C ALA A 55 -6.92 2.22 -12.99
N GLY A 56 -6.34 1.02 -13.04
CA GLY A 56 -5.25 0.70 -13.96
C GLY A 56 -3.86 1.09 -13.44
N TYR A 57 -3.75 1.69 -12.26
CA TYR A 57 -2.49 1.99 -11.60
C TYR A 57 -2.17 0.94 -10.54
N GLU A 58 -0.93 0.49 -10.52
CA GLU A 58 -0.37 -0.35 -9.47
C GLU A 58 0.29 0.51 -8.39
N PHE A 59 0.02 0.11 -7.15
CA PHE A 59 0.43 0.79 -5.94
C PHE A 59 1.17 -0.21 -5.05
N VAL A 60 2.34 0.16 -4.57
CA VAL A 60 3.23 -0.69 -3.77
C VAL A 60 3.68 0.06 -2.52
N THR A 61 3.69 -0.61 -1.38
CA THR A 61 4.32 -0.12 -0.16
C THR A 61 5.02 -1.26 0.57
N LYS A 62 6.16 -1.00 1.20
CA LYS A 62 6.89 -2.04 1.93
C LYS A 62 6.32 -2.20 3.33
N GLU A 63 6.33 -3.43 3.85
CA GLU A 63 5.84 -3.71 5.20
C GLU A 63 6.59 -2.89 6.27
N ILE A 64 7.89 -2.64 6.07
CA ILE A 64 8.71 -1.81 6.96
C ILE A 64 8.30 -0.34 7.00
N ASP A 65 7.62 0.16 5.95
CA ASP A 65 7.22 1.57 5.83
C ASP A 65 5.85 1.84 6.49
N ILE A 66 5.11 0.79 6.88
CA ILE A 66 3.76 0.91 7.46
C ILE A 66 3.81 1.35 8.94
N GLY A 67 4.95 1.15 9.62
CA GLY A 67 5.18 1.54 11.01
C GLY A 67 4.32 0.77 12.03
N ASP A 68 4.89 0.50 13.21
CA ASP A 68 4.16 -0.04 14.38
C ASP A 68 3.06 0.90 14.89
#